data_AF-A0A1L3ESJ1-F1
#
_entry.id   AF-A0A1L3ESJ1-F1
#
_cell.length_a   1.000
_cell.length_b   1.000
_cell.length_c   1.000
_cell.angle_alpha   90.00
_cell.angle_beta   90.00
_cell.angle_gamma   90.00
#
_symmetry.space_group_name_H-M   'P 1'
#
loop_
_entity.id
_entity.type
_entity.pdbx_description
1 polymer ?
#
loop_
_entity_poly.entity_id
_entity_poly.type
_entity_poly.pdbx_seq_one_letter_code
_entity_poly.pdbx_strand_id
1 'polypeptide(L)'
;MKLSFRSSALATATVAGLLVLTACGKKEDQQNAAPAPAATAPAAASTAPAAAPAATTTAAVAAPAAQPVAAPAAPAAAADTLKVGAVTLGNAVGADKKVAKAKNAFAPSDKTIYASVATDGTTAGATLNAKWTYQDGDTATTVSDISQSISTDGPAVTTFKIQNPNEWPEGKYKVAISLNGQAVGNEAFEVKKK
;
A
#
# COMPACT_ATOMS: atom_id res chain seq x y z
N MET A 1 26.71 39.16 29.87
CA MET A 1 26.26 40.46 29.33
C MET A 1 24.73 40.46 29.38
N LYS A 2 24.10 41.42 30.07
CA LYS A 2 22.63 41.54 30.12
C LYS A 2 22.16 42.28 28.87
N LEU A 3 21.07 41.86 28.24
CA LEU A 3 20.20 42.78 27.49
C LEU A 3 18.73 42.40 27.76
N SER A 4 17.94 43.41 28.12
CA SER A 4 16.62 43.23 28.70
C SER A 4 15.49 43.29 27.68
N PHE A 5 14.36 42.71 28.08
CA PHE A 5 13.00 42.98 27.61
C PHE A 5 12.76 44.33 26.91
N ARG A 6 11.95 44.29 25.85
CA ARG A 6 10.94 45.33 25.58
C ARG A 6 9.59 44.69 25.28
N SER A 7 8.66 44.85 26.22
CA SER A 7 7.25 44.56 26.02
C SER A 7 6.62 45.59 25.08
N SER A 8 5.69 45.12 24.24
CA SER A 8 4.66 45.96 23.63
C SER A 8 3.29 45.40 23.95
N ALA A 9 2.67 45.92 25.02
CA ALA A 9 1.21 46.01 25.07
C ALA A 9 0.77 47.08 24.03
N LEU A 10 -0.48 47.21 23.58
CA LEU A 10 -1.76 46.89 24.20
C LEU A 10 -2.84 46.93 23.09
N ALA A 11 -3.80 46.00 23.05
CA ALA A 11 -5.09 46.20 22.37
C ALA A 11 -6.12 45.15 22.84
N THR A 12 -7.06 45.57 23.69
CA THR A 12 -8.20 44.76 24.13
C THR A 12 -9.35 44.82 23.13
N ALA A 13 -9.93 43.69 22.77
CA ALA A 13 -11.28 43.62 22.19
C ALA A 13 -12.01 42.35 22.68
N THR A 14 -13.06 42.54 23.46
CA THR A 14 -13.95 41.49 23.94
C THR A 14 -14.95 41.07 22.86
N VAL A 15 -15.09 39.78 22.59
CA VAL A 15 -16.31 39.21 22.00
C VAL A 15 -16.64 37.90 22.71
N ALA A 16 -17.81 37.85 23.35
CA ALA A 16 -18.41 36.62 23.83
C ALA A 16 -19.26 35.99 22.71
N GLY A 17 -19.29 34.67 22.60
CA GLY A 17 -20.10 33.96 21.61
C GLY A 17 -20.31 32.50 21.97
N LEU A 18 -21.49 32.16 22.49
CA LEU A 18 -21.93 30.77 22.62
C LEU A 18 -22.13 30.15 21.23
N LEU A 19 -21.54 28.99 20.98
CA LEU A 19 -21.87 28.15 19.83
C LEU A 19 -23.09 27.29 20.17
N VAL A 20 -24.25 27.69 19.65
CA VAL A 20 -25.49 26.90 19.70
C VAL A 20 -25.47 25.84 18.60
N LEU A 21 -25.83 24.60 18.92
CA LEU A 21 -26.03 23.54 17.94
C LEU A 21 -27.34 23.74 17.19
N THR A 22 -27.29 23.95 15.88
CA THR A 22 -28.44 23.84 14.98
C THR A 22 -28.10 23.03 13.74
N ALA A 23 -28.20 21.70 13.88
CA ALA A 23 -28.21 20.79 12.74
C ALA A 23 -29.58 20.85 12.05
N CYS A 24 -29.68 21.58 10.94
CA CYS A 24 -30.73 21.37 9.94
C CYS A 24 -30.35 22.03 8.60
N GLY A 25 -30.18 21.22 7.54
CA GLY A 25 -29.88 21.71 6.20
C GLY A 25 -30.69 20.92 5.17
N LYS A 26 -31.68 21.57 4.54
CA LYS A 26 -32.59 20.97 3.57
C LYS A 26 -32.88 21.92 2.40
N LYS A 27 -32.30 21.60 1.24
CA LYS A 27 -32.73 21.83 -0.16
C LYS A 27 -31.73 21.08 -1.07
N GLU A 28 -32.10 20.16 -1.97
CA GLU A 28 -33.03 20.23 -3.12
C GLU A 28 -32.46 21.24 -4.17
N ASP A 29 -32.14 20.90 -5.42
CA ASP A 29 -32.47 19.71 -6.25
C ASP A 29 -31.54 19.55 -7.50
N GLN A 30 -31.71 18.46 -8.29
CA GLN A 30 -31.23 18.17 -9.67
C GLN A 30 -29.78 17.65 -9.90
N GLN A 31 -29.50 16.60 -10.71
CA GLN A 31 -30.40 15.70 -11.49
C GLN A 31 -29.79 14.31 -11.84
N ASN A 32 -30.65 13.28 -11.86
CA ASN A 32 -30.59 11.97 -12.56
C ASN A 32 -29.43 10.97 -12.32
N ALA A 33 -29.64 9.64 -12.40
CA ALA A 33 -30.89 8.86 -12.37
C ALA A 33 -30.59 7.37 -12.10
N ALA A 34 -31.43 6.70 -11.31
CA ALA A 34 -31.54 5.25 -11.27
C ALA A 34 -32.97 4.85 -10.82
N PRO A 35 -33.75 4.08 -11.60
CA PRO A 35 -35.07 3.61 -11.17
C PRO A 35 -34.99 2.43 -10.19
N ALA A 36 -35.88 2.44 -9.20
CA ALA A 36 -36.41 1.25 -8.51
C ALA A 36 -37.58 0.66 -9.36
N PRO A 37 -38.33 -0.41 -8.98
CA PRO A 37 -38.31 -1.23 -7.76
C PRO A 37 -38.00 -2.73 -8.10
N ALA A 38 -38.30 -3.79 -7.35
CA ALA A 38 -39.16 -4.00 -6.17
C ALA A 38 -38.69 -5.18 -5.29
N ALA A 39 -39.50 -5.55 -4.29
CA ALA A 39 -39.35 -6.73 -3.44
C ALA A 39 -40.52 -7.71 -3.64
N THR A 40 -40.26 -9.02 -3.46
CA THR A 40 -41.31 -9.98 -3.04
C THR A 40 -40.72 -11.25 -2.43
N ALA A 41 -41.18 -11.59 -1.24
CA ALA A 41 -41.40 -12.96 -0.77
C ALA A 41 -42.94 -13.12 -0.62
N PRO A 42 -43.53 -14.32 -0.78
CA PRO A 42 -43.55 -15.29 0.32
C PRO A 42 -43.57 -16.78 -0.12
N ALA A 43 -43.84 -17.68 0.85
CA ALA A 43 -43.76 -19.14 0.76
C ALA A 43 -45.00 -19.84 0.15
N ALA A 44 -44.87 -21.13 -0.24
CA ALA A 44 -45.62 -22.26 0.36
C ALA A 44 -45.44 -23.64 -0.35
N ALA A 45 -45.14 -24.66 0.47
CA ALA A 45 -45.65 -26.05 0.50
C ALA A 45 -45.94 -26.92 -0.76
N SER A 46 -45.32 -28.11 -0.74
CA SER A 46 -45.91 -29.45 -0.98
C SER A 46 -46.28 -29.93 -2.40
N THR A 47 -45.65 -31.03 -2.84
CA THR A 47 -46.29 -32.38 -2.93
C THR A 47 -45.32 -33.44 -3.47
N ALA A 48 -45.39 -34.66 -2.92
CA ALA A 48 -44.87 -35.89 -3.55
C ALA A 48 -46.04 -36.64 -4.20
N PRO A 49 -45.79 -37.58 -5.15
CA PRO A 49 -45.59 -38.97 -4.73
C PRO A 49 -44.57 -39.78 -5.58
N ALA A 50 -44.34 -41.03 -5.17
CA ALA A 50 -43.35 -41.95 -5.74
C ALA A 50 -43.90 -42.84 -6.87
N ALA A 51 -43.00 -43.34 -7.73
CA ALA A 51 -43.12 -44.65 -8.39
C ALA A 51 -41.77 -45.15 -8.93
N ALA A 52 -41.38 -46.37 -8.53
CA ALA A 52 -40.51 -47.27 -9.30
C ALA A 52 -41.43 -48.36 -9.91
N PRO A 53 -41.08 -49.11 -10.98
CA PRO A 53 -39.89 -49.98 -10.99
C PRO A 53 -39.26 -50.32 -12.38
N ALA A 54 -38.31 -51.26 -12.34
CA ALA A 54 -37.99 -52.28 -13.36
C ALA A 54 -37.19 -51.93 -14.64
N ALA A 55 -35.91 -52.32 -14.59
CA ALA A 55 -35.02 -52.87 -15.62
C ALA A 55 -35.49 -53.07 -17.08
N THR A 56 -34.57 -52.80 -18.02
CA THR A 56 -34.08 -53.82 -18.97
C THR A 56 -32.75 -53.43 -19.62
N THR A 57 -31.97 -54.43 -20.03
CA THR A 57 -30.64 -54.31 -20.68
C THR A 57 -30.74 -54.11 -22.19
N THR A 58 -29.94 -53.22 -22.78
CA THR A 58 -29.62 -53.26 -24.22
C THR A 58 -28.16 -52.88 -24.52
N ALA A 59 -27.55 -53.73 -25.36
CA ALA A 59 -26.24 -53.69 -26.01
C ALA A 59 -25.38 -52.40 -25.98
N ALA A 60 -24.10 -52.61 -25.71
CA ALA A 60 -23.04 -51.67 -26.07
C ALA A 60 -22.88 -51.58 -27.61
N VAL A 61 -22.77 -50.35 -28.11
CA VAL A 61 -22.13 -50.06 -29.40
C VAL A 61 -20.87 -49.25 -29.09
N ALA A 62 -19.71 -49.83 -29.38
CA ALA A 62 -18.43 -49.16 -29.19
C ALA A 62 -18.28 -48.02 -30.22
N ALA A 63 -18.66 -46.80 -29.82
CA ALA A 63 -18.16 -45.60 -30.49
C ALA A 63 -16.63 -45.53 -30.30
N PRO A 64 -15.86 -45.13 -31.33
CA PRO A 64 -14.41 -45.02 -31.19
C PRO A 64 -14.09 -44.01 -30.10
N ALA A 65 -13.24 -44.40 -29.14
CA ALA A 65 -12.80 -43.51 -28.08
C ALA A 65 -12.07 -42.32 -28.71
N ALA A 66 -12.74 -41.16 -28.73
CA ALA A 66 -12.10 -39.91 -29.07
C ALA A 66 -10.93 -39.72 -28.08
N GLN A 67 -9.71 -39.78 -28.59
CA GLN A 67 -8.54 -39.57 -27.74
C GLN A 67 -8.66 -38.20 -27.09
N PRO A 68 -8.38 -38.06 -25.79
CA PRO A 68 -8.35 -36.76 -25.15
C PRO A 68 -7.35 -35.88 -25.90
N VAL A 69 -7.88 -34.91 -26.65
CA VAL A 69 -7.03 -33.90 -27.29
C VAL A 69 -6.35 -33.17 -26.13
N ALA A 70 -5.04 -33.32 -26.03
CA ALA A 70 -4.29 -32.70 -24.95
C ALA A 70 -4.56 -31.19 -25.00
N ALA A 71 -5.30 -30.69 -24.01
CA ALA A 71 -5.56 -29.26 -23.90
C ALA A 71 -4.21 -28.54 -23.92
N PRO A 72 -4.06 -27.43 -24.68
CA PRO A 72 -2.83 -26.65 -24.65
C PRO A 72 -2.50 -26.37 -23.20
N ALA A 73 -1.31 -26.81 -22.75
CA ALA A 73 -0.89 -26.61 -21.38
C ALA A 73 -1.00 -25.10 -21.08
N ALA A 74 -1.91 -24.73 -20.17
CA ALA A 74 -2.03 -23.35 -19.74
C ALA A 74 -0.63 -22.87 -19.35
N PRO A 75 -0.18 -21.68 -19.79
CA PRO A 75 1.16 -21.19 -19.47
C PRO A 75 1.36 -21.32 -17.97
N ALA A 76 2.34 -22.14 -17.56
CA ALA A 76 2.63 -22.34 -16.15
C ALA A 76 2.90 -20.96 -15.57
N ALA A 77 2.02 -20.50 -14.67
CA ALA A 77 2.09 -19.16 -14.12
C ALA A 77 3.50 -18.99 -13.56
N ALA A 78 4.27 -18.06 -14.14
CA ALA A 78 5.67 -17.89 -13.82
C ALA A 78 5.77 -17.61 -12.32
N ALA A 79 6.33 -18.56 -11.57
CA ALA A 79 6.37 -18.45 -10.13
C ALA A 79 7.23 -17.24 -9.76
N ASP A 80 6.63 -16.21 -9.17
CA ASP A 80 7.35 -15.03 -8.68
C ASP A 80 8.36 -15.48 -7.61
N THR A 81 9.63 -15.60 -8.00
CA THR A 81 10.73 -16.03 -7.14
C THR A 81 11.42 -14.86 -6.45
N LEU A 82 10.96 -13.63 -6.69
CA LEU A 82 11.54 -12.39 -6.19
C LEU A 82 11.86 -12.44 -4.68
N LYS A 83 13.03 -11.90 -4.34
CA LYS A 83 13.51 -11.66 -2.98
C LYS A 83 13.93 -10.20 -2.87
N VAL A 84 13.72 -9.61 -1.70
CA VAL A 84 14.31 -8.31 -1.34
C VAL A 84 15.60 -8.59 -0.59
N GLY A 85 16.69 -7.96 -1.04
CA GLY A 85 18.01 -8.01 -0.42
C GLY A 85 18.24 -6.80 0.50
N ALA A 86 19.47 -6.31 0.54
CA ALA A 86 19.84 -5.17 1.38
C ALA A 86 19.13 -3.87 0.98
N VAL A 87 18.72 -3.11 2.00
CA VAL A 87 18.24 -1.73 1.88
C VAL A 87 19.40 -0.81 2.22
N THR A 88 19.84 0.02 1.28
CA THR A 88 20.93 0.98 1.50
C THR A 88 20.37 2.39 1.54
N LEU A 89 20.62 3.11 2.64
CA LEU A 89 20.24 4.51 2.81
C LEU A 89 21.37 5.47 2.43
N GLY A 90 21.02 6.64 1.91
CA GLY A 90 21.97 7.73 1.66
C GLY A 90 21.32 8.99 1.08
N ASN A 91 22.11 10.05 0.88
CA ASN A 91 21.63 11.35 0.38
C ASN A 91 21.95 11.59 -1.11
N ALA A 92 22.52 10.61 -1.80
CA ALA A 92 22.79 10.64 -3.24
C ALA A 92 22.80 9.22 -3.84
N VAL A 93 22.38 9.09 -5.09
CA VAL A 93 22.33 7.83 -5.85
C VAL A 93 23.10 7.94 -7.16
N GLY A 94 23.67 6.83 -7.62
CA GLY A 94 24.37 6.70 -8.90
C GLY A 94 23.42 6.50 -10.09
N ALA A 95 23.99 6.45 -11.29
CA ALA A 95 23.25 6.18 -12.53
C ALA A 95 22.58 4.78 -12.54
N ASP A 96 23.17 3.84 -11.81
CA ASP A 96 22.70 2.48 -11.56
C ASP A 96 21.61 2.40 -10.46
N LYS A 97 21.09 3.55 -10.01
CA LYS A 97 20.11 3.73 -8.93
C LYS A 97 20.59 3.33 -7.52
N LYS A 98 21.76 2.71 -7.33
CA LYS A 98 22.28 2.44 -5.97
C LYS A 98 22.70 3.73 -5.26
N VAL A 99 22.66 3.73 -3.93
CA VAL A 99 23.21 4.82 -3.12
C VAL A 99 24.71 4.94 -3.33
N ALA A 100 25.18 6.14 -3.66
CA ALA A 100 26.60 6.40 -3.96
C ALA A 100 27.50 6.47 -2.72
N LYS A 101 26.94 6.82 -1.55
CA LYS A 101 27.59 6.79 -0.24
C LYS A 101 26.58 6.38 0.82
N ALA A 102 26.69 5.15 1.31
CA ALA A 102 25.82 4.63 2.36
C ALA A 102 25.93 5.47 3.64
N LYS A 103 24.79 5.85 4.23
CA LYS A 103 24.66 6.60 5.48
C LYS A 103 23.35 6.24 6.17
N ASN A 104 23.43 6.07 7.48
CA ASN A 104 22.30 5.92 8.41
C ASN A 104 22.16 7.13 9.36
N ALA A 105 22.93 8.21 9.12
CA ALA A 105 22.84 9.47 9.85
C ALA A 105 22.78 10.64 8.86
N PHE A 106 21.76 11.48 9.02
CA PHE A 106 21.44 12.62 8.15
C PHE A 106 21.37 13.92 8.95
N ALA A 107 21.71 15.04 8.34
CA ALA A 107 21.49 16.35 8.95
C ALA A 107 20.01 16.76 8.80
N PRO A 108 19.44 17.56 9.72
CA PRO A 108 18.11 18.16 9.54
C PRO A 108 17.95 18.87 8.20
N SER A 109 19.02 19.49 7.70
CA SER A 109 19.04 20.23 6.44
C SER A 109 19.29 19.36 5.18
N ASP A 110 19.48 18.03 5.29
CA ASP A 110 19.53 17.12 4.13
C ASP A 110 18.14 17.00 3.50
N LYS A 111 17.79 17.90 2.57
CA LYS A 111 16.45 17.99 1.95
C LYS A 111 15.92 16.70 1.31
N THR A 112 16.76 15.71 1.02
CA THR A 112 16.36 14.49 0.30
C THR A 112 17.12 13.28 0.83
N ILE A 113 16.36 12.21 1.12
CA ILE A 113 16.89 10.93 1.59
C ILE A 113 16.43 9.85 0.59
N TYR A 114 17.35 8.96 0.24
CA TYR A 114 17.14 7.85 -0.68
C TYR A 114 17.29 6.51 0.04
N ALA A 115 16.41 5.56 -0.27
CA ALA A 115 16.61 4.14 0.01
C ALA A 115 16.71 3.38 -1.31
N SER A 116 17.88 2.81 -1.61
CA SER A 116 18.04 1.85 -2.69
C SER A 116 17.83 0.44 -2.15
N VAL A 117 16.87 -0.27 -2.73
CA VAL A 117 16.52 -1.65 -2.39
C VAL A 117 17.02 -2.55 -3.50
N ALA A 118 17.94 -3.46 -3.18
CA ALA A 118 18.31 -4.53 -4.09
C ALA A 118 17.21 -5.60 -4.10
N THR A 119 16.87 -6.14 -5.27
CA THR A 119 15.91 -7.24 -5.42
C THR A 119 16.46 -8.27 -6.40
N ASP A 120 16.21 -9.54 -6.15
CA ASP A 120 16.79 -10.65 -6.92
C ASP A 120 15.75 -11.73 -7.23
N GLY A 121 15.88 -12.38 -8.39
CA GLY A 121 14.91 -13.34 -8.91
C GLY A 121 13.89 -12.73 -9.89
N THR A 122 12.88 -13.51 -10.26
CA THR A 122 11.92 -13.15 -11.32
C THR A 122 10.58 -12.70 -10.75
N THR A 123 9.99 -11.67 -11.34
CA THR A 123 8.59 -11.28 -11.15
C THR A 123 7.96 -10.64 -12.37
N ALA A 124 6.69 -10.95 -12.63
CA ALA A 124 5.90 -10.31 -13.67
C ALA A 124 5.29 -8.96 -13.22
N GLY A 125 5.08 -8.74 -11.92
CA GLY A 125 4.38 -7.56 -11.43
C GLY A 125 4.23 -7.49 -9.91
N ALA A 126 5.34 -7.54 -9.17
CA ALA A 126 5.33 -7.36 -7.72
C ALA A 126 5.26 -5.89 -7.32
N THR A 127 4.71 -5.58 -6.15
CA THR A 127 4.69 -4.22 -5.59
C THR A 127 5.63 -4.14 -4.39
N LEU A 128 6.66 -3.30 -4.48
CA LEU A 128 7.42 -2.87 -3.31
C LEU A 128 6.78 -1.62 -2.71
N ASN A 129 6.59 -1.63 -1.41
CA ASN A 129 6.19 -0.48 -0.61
C ASN A 129 7.35 -0.10 0.32
N ALA A 130 7.67 1.20 0.39
CA ALA A 130 8.60 1.77 1.34
C ALA A 130 7.86 2.73 2.27
N LYS A 131 7.58 2.29 3.49
CA LYS A 131 6.95 3.10 4.53
C LYS A 131 8.00 3.70 5.45
N TRP A 132 8.09 5.02 5.44
CA TRP A 132 9.00 5.81 6.24
C TRP A 132 8.30 6.30 7.49
N THR A 133 8.91 6.06 8.65
CA THR A 133 8.36 6.40 9.97
C THR A 133 9.37 7.18 10.80
N TYR A 134 8.89 8.21 11.50
CA TYR A 134 9.59 8.85 12.61
C TYR A 134 9.22 8.10 13.90
N GLN A 135 10.19 7.92 14.81
CA GLN A 135 10.03 7.21 16.07
C GLN A 135 10.36 8.12 17.24
N ASP A 136 9.37 8.32 18.11
CA ASP A 136 9.48 9.09 19.35
C ASP A 136 9.01 8.20 20.51
N GLY A 137 9.97 7.64 21.24
CA GLY A 137 9.70 6.53 22.17
C GLY A 137 9.02 5.35 21.47
N ASP A 138 7.89 4.91 22.01
CA ASP A 138 7.04 3.86 21.44
C ASP A 138 6.12 4.35 20.29
N THR A 139 6.08 5.66 20.03
CA THR A 139 5.20 6.24 18.99
C THR A 139 5.89 6.24 17.64
N ALA A 140 5.25 5.62 16.63
CA ALA A 140 5.73 5.62 15.25
C ALA A 140 4.78 6.42 14.33
N THR A 141 5.21 7.60 13.89
CA THR A 141 4.44 8.47 12.98
C THR A 141 4.87 8.21 11.53
N THR A 142 3.93 7.86 10.65
CA THR A 142 4.22 7.74 9.20
C THR A 142 4.57 9.11 8.62
N VAL A 143 5.74 9.20 8.00
CA VAL A 143 6.28 10.42 7.36
C VAL A 143 6.05 10.37 5.85
N SER A 144 6.15 9.19 5.26
CA SER A 144 5.86 8.96 3.85
C SER A 144 5.57 7.48 3.61
N ASP A 145 4.70 7.18 2.65
CA ASP A 145 4.44 5.83 2.17
C ASP A 145 4.51 5.87 0.65
N ILE A 146 5.41 5.07 0.06
CA ILE A 146 5.68 5.09 -1.38
C ILE A 146 5.62 3.66 -1.91
N SER A 147 4.67 3.41 -2.80
CA SER A 147 4.51 2.10 -3.46
C SER A 147 4.98 2.18 -4.92
N GLN A 148 5.70 1.17 -5.39
CA GLN A 148 6.20 1.04 -6.75
C GLN A 148 6.01 -0.41 -7.23
N SER A 149 5.35 -0.59 -8.37
CA SER A 149 5.27 -1.88 -9.05
C SER A 149 6.54 -2.12 -9.87
N ILE A 150 7.06 -3.34 -9.82
CA ILE A 150 8.26 -3.77 -10.54
C ILE A 150 8.02 -5.09 -11.27
N SER A 151 8.66 -5.22 -12.42
CA SER A 151 8.77 -6.45 -13.20
C SER A 151 10.26 -6.62 -13.51
N THR A 152 10.83 -7.79 -13.23
CA THR A 152 12.25 -8.07 -13.44
C THR A 152 12.49 -9.57 -13.61
N ASP A 153 13.58 -9.93 -14.26
CA ASP A 153 14.02 -11.31 -14.47
C ASP A 153 15.51 -11.41 -14.07
N GLY A 154 15.76 -11.31 -12.75
CA GLY A 154 17.11 -11.27 -12.18
C GLY A 154 17.38 -10.06 -11.27
N PRO A 155 18.67 -9.71 -11.03
CA PRO A 155 19.04 -8.65 -10.12
C PRO A 155 18.58 -7.27 -10.60
N ALA A 156 17.84 -6.55 -9.75
CA ALA A 156 17.37 -5.19 -9.98
C ALA A 156 17.60 -4.29 -8.75
N VAL A 157 17.54 -2.97 -8.96
CA VAL A 157 17.64 -1.96 -7.90
C VAL A 157 16.47 -0.99 -8.03
N THR A 158 15.61 -1.00 -7.02
CA THR A 158 14.48 -0.08 -6.87
C THR A 158 14.89 1.04 -5.92
N THR A 159 14.45 2.28 -6.15
CA THR A 159 14.93 3.42 -5.34
C THR A 159 13.80 4.35 -4.97
N PHE A 160 13.59 4.43 -3.66
CA PHE A 160 12.62 5.30 -3.03
C PHE A 160 13.31 6.60 -2.61
N LYS A 161 12.61 7.71 -2.81
CA LYS A 161 13.10 9.06 -2.50
C LYS A 161 12.06 9.78 -1.68
N ILE A 162 12.42 10.21 -0.47
CA ILE A 162 11.64 11.17 0.31
C ILE A 162 12.32 12.53 0.24
N GLN A 163 11.52 13.59 0.20
CA GLN A 163 12.01 14.97 0.13
C GLN A 163 11.21 15.82 1.09
N ASN A 164 11.92 16.59 1.91
CA ASN A 164 11.37 17.64 2.76
C ASN A 164 12.02 18.96 2.34
N PRO A 165 11.25 19.97 1.89
CA PRO A 165 11.82 21.29 1.58
C PRO A 165 12.22 22.05 2.85
N ASN A 166 11.62 21.70 3.99
CA ASN A 166 11.97 22.18 5.33
C ASN A 166 13.01 21.26 5.97
N GLU A 167 13.39 21.54 7.21
CA GLU A 167 14.27 20.66 7.97
C GLU A 167 13.52 19.41 8.48
N TRP A 168 14.22 18.28 8.50
CA TRP A 168 13.74 17.05 9.15
C TRP A 168 13.83 17.20 10.67
N PRO A 169 12.79 16.80 11.43
CA PRO A 169 12.88 16.66 12.88
C PRO A 169 14.10 15.82 13.31
N GLU A 170 14.77 16.23 14.40
CA GLU A 170 15.86 15.43 14.96
C GLU A 170 15.30 14.24 15.74
N GLY A 171 15.88 13.06 15.56
CA GLY A 171 15.47 11.84 16.24
C GLY A 171 15.63 10.59 15.37
N LYS A 172 14.91 9.53 15.74
CA LYS A 172 15.02 8.21 15.13
C LYS A 172 13.99 8.03 14.03
N TYR A 173 14.39 7.34 12.98
CA TYR A 173 13.56 7.03 11.82
C TYR A 173 13.76 5.58 11.41
N LYS A 174 12.78 5.04 10.69
CA LYS A 174 12.85 3.71 10.09
C LYS A 174 12.12 3.69 8.76
N VAL A 175 12.77 3.15 7.74
CA VAL A 175 12.11 2.71 6.51
C VAL A 175 11.79 1.22 6.64
N ALA A 176 10.53 0.85 6.44
CA ALA A 176 10.10 -0.54 6.33
C ALA A 176 9.79 -0.84 4.87
N ILE A 177 10.40 -1.89 4.32
CA ILE A 177 10.16 -2.38 2.97
C ILE A 177 9.22 -3.57 3.03
N SER A 178 8.13 -3.50 2.27
CA SER A 178 7.17 -4.58 2.11
C SER A 178 7.10 -5.01 0.65
N LEU A 179 7.04 -6.32 0.39
CA LEU A 179 6.83 -6.91 -0.93
C LEU A 179 5.43 -7.52 -0.97
N ASN A 180 4.58 -7.08 -1.89
CA ASN A 180 3.18 -7.52 -2.00
C ASN A 180 2.41 -7.44 -0.66
N GLY A 181 2.69 -6.40 0.14
CA GLY A 181 2.11 -6.19 1.47
C GLY A 181 2.76 -7.00 2.61
N GLN A 182 3.68 -7.92 2.33
CA GLN A 182 4.45 -8.65 3.34
C GLN A 182 5.71 -7.87 3.71
N ALA A 183 5.96 -7.59 5.00
CA ALA A 183 7.19 -6.94 5.42
C ALA A 183 8.40 -7.87 5.20
N VAL A 184 9.39 -7.40 4.43
CA VAL A 184 10.56 -8.21 4.00
C VAL A 184 11.89 -7.63 4.44
N GLY A 185 11.93 -6.36 4.83
CA GLY A 185 13.13 -5.70 5.33
C GLY A 185 12.78 -4.40 6.03
N ASN A 186 13.70 -3.90 6.84
CA ASN A 186 13.62 -2.56 7.40
C ASN A 186 15.03 -2.05 7.71
N GLU A 187 15.22 -0.73 7.62
CA GLU A 187 16.49 -0.07 7.91
C GLU A 187 16.21 1.14 8.81
N ALA A 188 16.97 1.25 9.90
CA ALA A 188 16.87 2.36 10.85
C ALA A 188 17.90 3.45 10.51
N PHE A 189 17.52 4.70 10.72
CA PHE A 189 18.42 5.84 10.56
C PHE A 189 18.09 6.96 11.56
N GLU A 190 19.03 7.87 11.74
CA GLU A 190 18.87 9.01 12.64
C GLU A 190 19.02 10.32 11.86
N VAL A 191 18.18 11.29 12.20
CA VAL A 191 18.39 12.69 11.81
C VAL A 191 18.93 13.41 13.02
N LYS A 192 20.11 14.01 12.90
CA LYS A 192 20.76 14.74 13.99
C LYS A 192 21.74 15.76 13.44
N LYS A 193 21.91 16.87 14.14
CA LYS A 193 23.01 17.81 13.87
C LYS A 193 24.36 17.08 13.91
N LYS A 194 25.27 17.55 13.07
CA LYS A 194 26.59 16.98 12.85
C LYS A 194 27.60 17.49 13.87
#